data_AF-A0A6I0E2E7-F1
#
_entry.id   AF-A0A6I0E2E7-F1
#
_cell.length_a   1.000
_cell.length_b   1.000
_cell.length_c   1.000
_cell.angle_alpha   90.00
_cell.angle_beta   90.00
_cell.angle_gamma   90.00
#
_symmetry.space_group_name_H-M   'P 1'
#
loop_
_entity.id
_entity.type
_entity.pdbx_description
1 polymer ?
#
loop_
_entity_poly.entity_id
_entity_poly.type
_entity_poly.pdbx_seq_one_letter_code
_entity_poly.pdbx_strand_id
1 'polypeptide(L)'
;MNLISMRYFRLSVFASFVVIVASCSSTQSIVSVKEPVSAEKFLSSPFGHDESIKSFTKTLPPKTKIRKLVKRNAHYPEKTDTIYQFAYKHSEVIIYKTYFNREILIAGTVADSKVEMMNGLKVGITRDQLYQFIKDVKKTGADTLKISTPDNTRNFNFIFKKDKLTKVMFTSYFD
;
A
#
# COMPACT_ATOMS: atom_id res chain seq x y z
N MET A 1 -38.36 -45.98 -77.04
CA MET A 1 -37.25 -45.16 -77.55
C MET A 1 -36.97 -44.05 -76.55
N ASN A 2 -35.73 -44.05 -76.04
CA ASN A 2 -34.93 -42.93 -75.48
C ASN A 2 -35.42 -42.17 -74.23
N LEU A 3 -34.59 -41.80 -73.25
CA LEU A 3 -33.26 -42.15 -72.73
C LEU A 3 -32.99 -41.16 -71.55
N ILE A 4 -32.21 -41.58 -70.54
CA ILE A 4 -31.26 -40.75 -69.74
C ILE A 4 -31.87 -39.81 -68.65
N SER A 5 -31.72 -40.17 -67.36
CA SER A 5 -30.71 -39.67 -66.37
C SER A 5 -31.05 -38.29 -65.78
N MET A 6 -30.85 -37.96 -64.50
CA MET A 6 -29.58 -38.04 -63.77
C MET A 6 -29.85 -37.84 -62.27
N ARG A 7 -29.07 -38.54 -61.44
CA ARG A 7 -29.02 -38.41 -59.98
C ARG A 7 -28.54 -37.02 -59.56
N TYR A 8 -29.16 -36.43 -58.55
CA TYR A 8 -28.54 -35.36 -57.76
C TYR A 8 -28.49 -35.77 -56.28
N PHE A 9 -27.34 -36.34 -55.93
CA PHE A 9 -26.88 -36.61 -54.58
C PHE A 9 -26.51 -35.27 -53.94
N ARG A 10 -27.38 -34.72 -53.08
CA ARG A 10 -27.06 -33.50 -52.32
C ARG A 10 -26.23 -33.88 -51.11
N LEU A 11 -24.94 -33.56 -51.22
CA LEU A 11 -23.91 -33.66 -50.19
C LEU A 11 -24.26 -32.68 -49.05
N SER A 12 -24.75 -33.19 -47.90
CA SER A 12 -24.92 -32.39 -46.69
C SER A 12 -23.54 -32.08 -46.09
N VAL A 13 -23.06 -30.86 -46.32
CA VAL A 13 -21.85 -30.33 -45.67
C VAL A 13 -22.20 -30.01 -44.22
N PHE A 14 -21.78 -30.87 -43.30
CA PHE A 14 -21.79 -30.59 -41.87
C PHE A 14 -20.74 -29.51 -41.57
N ALA A 15 -21.19 -28.30 -41.28
CA ALA A 15 -20.35 -27.21 -40.82
C ALA A 15 -20.01 -27.43 -39.33
N SER A 16 -18.78 -27.89 -39.05
CA SER A 16 -18.23 -27.94 -37.69
C SER A 16 -17.96 -26.52 -37.18
N PHE A 17 -18.75 -26.10 -36.19
CA PHE A 17 -18.57 -24.84 -35.47
C PHE A 17 -17.42 -25.02 -34.46
N VAL A 18 -16.21 -24.57 -34.85
CA VAL A 18 -15.05 -24.55 -33.93
C VAL A 18 -15.22 -23.38 -32.96
N VAL A 19 -15.64 -23.69 -31.73
CA VAL A 19 -15.70 -22.73 -30.63
C VAL A 19 -14.28 -22.54 -30.09
N ILE A 20 -13.64 -21.45 -30.48
CA ILE A 20 -12.36 -21.02 -29.90
C ILE A 20 -12.65 -20.42 -28.52
N VAL A 21 -12.55 -21.25 -27.47
CA VAL A 21 -12.48 -20.78 -26.09
C VAL A 21 -11.14 -20.05 -25.91
N ALA A 22 -11.18 -18.73 -26.01
CA ALA A 22 -10.09 -17.86 -25.61
C ALA A 22 -9.93 -17.97 -24.07
N SER A 23 -9.08 -18.90 -23.64
CA SER A 23 -8.62 -18.96 -22.24
C SER A 23 -7.79 -17.71 -21.98
N CYS A 24 -8.43 -16.71 -21.37
CA CYS A 24 -7.76 -15.51 -20.91
C CYS A 24 -6.93 -15.89 -19.69
N SER A 25 -5.69 -16.33 -19.92
CA SER A 25 -4.70 -16.54 -18.89
C SER A 25 -4.42 -15.20 -18.21
N SER A 26 -5.12 -14.92 -17.12
CA SER A 26 -4.82 -13.82 -16.21
C SER A 26 -3.43 -14.09 -15.63
N THR A 27 -2.40 -13.59 -16.30
CA THR A 27 -1.03 -13.59 -15.81
C THR A 27 -1.01 -12.84 -14.48
N GLN A 28 -1.07 -13.58 -13.38
CA GLN A 28 -0.82 -13.02 -12.06
C GLN A 28 0.62 -12.51 -12.11
N SER A 29 0.78 -11.20 -12.15
CA SER A 29 2.09 -10.57 -12.03
C SER A 29 2.68 -11.07 -10.71
N ILE A 30 3.69 -11.94 -10.80
CA ILE A 30 4.48 -12.37 -9.66
C ILE A 30 5.13 -11.08 -9.14
N VAL A 31 4.52 -10.49 -8.12
CA VAL A 31 5.13 -9.39 -7.37
C VAL A 31 6.44 -9.97 -6.88
N SER A 32 7.56 -9.43 -7.40
CA SER A 32 8.89 -9.78 -6.92
C SER A 32 8.89 -9.59 -5.41
N VAL A 33 8.82 -10.70 -4.68
CA VAL A 33 8.73 -10.69 -3.22
C VAL A 33 10.10 -10.26 -2.74
N LYS A 34 10.26 -8.97 -2.47
CA LYS A 34 11.39 -8.46 -1.71
C LYS A 34 11.41 -9.21 -0.37
N GLU A 35 12.60 -9.57 0.09
CA GLU A 35 12.79 -10.28 1.36
C GLU A 35 11.97 -9.63 2.50
N PRO A 36 11.24 -10.43 3.30
CA PRO A 36 10.43 -9.93 4.41
C PRO A 36 11.30 -9.18 5.44
N VAL A 37 10.78 -8.06 5.94
CA VAL A 37 11.44 -7.26 7.00
C VAL A 37 10.91 -7.63 8.38
N SER A 38 11.74 -7.56 9.41
CA SER A 38 11.25 -7.72 10.78
C SER A 38 10.30 -6.58 11.16
N ALA A 39 9.39 -6.82 12.09
CA ALA A 39 8.51 -5.78 12.64
C ALA A 39 9.31 -4.58 13.18
N GLU A 40 10.45 -4.82 13.83
CA GLU A 40 11.36 -3.78 14.32
C GLU A 40 11.96 -2.94 13.16
N LYS A 41 12.39 -3.60 12.08
CA LYS A 41 12.93 -2.90 10.91
C LYS A 41 11.86 -2.05 10.23
N PHE A 42 10.65 -2.58 10.12
CA PHE A 42 9.50 -1.82 9.63
C PHE A 42 9.20 -0.61 10.53
N LEU A 43 9.16 -0.80 11.85
CA LEU A 43 8.89 0.27 12.80
C LEU A 43 9.98 1.36 12.78
N SER A 44 11.24 1.05 12.46
CA SER A 44 12.29 2.07 12.37
C SER A 44 12.28 2.88 11.07
N SER A 45 11.86 2.30 9.94
CA SER A 45 11.76 2.99 8.64
C SER A 45 10.55 2.51 7.84
N PRO A 46 9.32 2.88 8.25
CA PRO A 46 8.09 2.28 7.71
C PRO A 46 7.83 2.62 6.24
N PHE A 47 8.49 3.65 5.70
CA PHE A 47 8.41 4.04 4.28
C PHE A 47 9.64 3.63 3.46
N GLY A 48 10.61 2.93 4.05
CA GLY A 48 11.83 2.50 3.36
C GLY A 48 12.82 3.64 3.04
N HIS A 49 12.64 4.80 3.67
CA HIS A 49 13.53 5.95 3.61
C HIS A 49 13.59 6.66 4.98
N ASP A 50 14.45 7.67 5.12
CA ASP A 50 14.50 8.50 6.31
C ASP A 50 13.23 9.35 6.48
N GLU A 51 13.01 9.90 7.68
CA GLU A 51 11.80 10.65 8.02
C GLU A 51 11.83 12.11 7.54
N SER A 52 12.78 12.46 6.66
CA SER A 52 12.91 13.84 6.22
C SER A 52 11.76 14.28 5.31
N ILE A 53 11.43 15.55 5.41
CA ILE A 53 10.49 16.27 4.54
C ILE A 53 10.93 16.12 3.08
N LYS A 54 12.26 16.12 2.81
CA LYS A 54 12.82 15.94 1.47
C LYS A 54 12.49 14.55 0.92
N SER A 55 12.69 13.50 1.71
CA SER A 55 12.39 12.13 1.32
C SER A 55 10.90 11.96 1.02
N PHE A 56 10.01 12.42 1.91
CA PHE A 56 8.56 12.38 1.67
C PHE A 56 8.11 13.21 0.46
N THR A 57 8.72 14.37 0.21
CA THR A 57 8.41 15.17 -0.98
C THR A 57 8.78 14.44 -2.27
N LYS A 58 9.85 13.63 -2.25
CA LYS A 58 10.33 12.87 -3.41
C LYS A 58 9.53 11.58 -3.65
N THR A 59 9.11 10.90 -2.58
CA THR A 59 8.54 9.54 -2.66
C THR A 59 7.02 9.53 -2.71
N LEU A 60 6.35 10.50 -2.11
CA LEU A 60 4.89 10.56 -2.15
C LEU A 60 4.38 10.87 -3.56
N PRO A 61 3.16 10.42 -3.91
CA PRO A 61 2.61 10.62 -5.24
C PRO A 61 2.59 12.09 -5.68
N PRO A 62 2.74 12.35 -7.00
CA PRO A 62 2.50 13.69 -7.55
C PRO A 62 1.11 14.21 -7.14
N LYS A 63 1.00 15.53 -6.95
CA LYS A 63 -0.20 16.22 -6.42
C LYS A 63 -0.46 16.04 -4.93
N THR A 64 0.46 15.45 -4.17
CA THR A 64 0.45 15.54 -2.71
C THR A 64 0.51 17.01 -2.28
N LYS A 65 -0.47 17.44 -1.49
CA LYS A 65 -0.52 18.81 -0.95
C LYS A 65 0.33 18.87 0.31
N ILE A 66 1.16 19.90 0.44
CA ILE A 66 1.98 20.13 1.62
C ILE A 66 1.45 21.36 2.35
N ARG A 67 1.08 21.21 3.62
CA ARG A 67 0.71 22.30 4.52
C ARG A 67 1.73 22.41 5.65
N LYS A 68 2.03 23.63 6.06
CA LYS A 68 2.97 23.93 7.14
C LYS A 68 2.23 24.67 8.23
N LEU A 69 2.36 24.20 9.47
CA LEU A 69 1.78 24.81 10.64
C LEU A 69 2.90 25.14 11.63
N VAL A 70 2.98 26.41 12.00
CA VAL A 70 3.98 26.89 12.95
C VAL A 70 3.48 26.61 14.36
N LYS A 71 4.34 26.05 15.22
CA LYS A 71 4.01 25.73 16.62
C LYS A 71 5.13 26.24 17.53
N ARG A 72 4.78 26.90 18.64
CA ARG A 72 5.77 27.24 19.67
C ARG A 72 6.28 25.96 20.32
N ASN A 73 7.59 25.87 20.52
CA ASN A 73 8.19 24.72 21.18
C ASN A 73 7.68 24.64 22.64
N ALA A 74 7.41 23.44 23.13
CA ALA A 74 6.81 23.23 24.45
C ALA A 74 7.81 23.53 25.60
N HIS A 75 9.09 23.23 25.39
CA HIS A 75 10.15 23.39 26.39
C HIS A 75 10.83 24.76 26.30
N TYR A 76 10.91 25.34 25.09
CA TYR A 76 11.54 26.63 24.79
C TYR A 76 10.58 27.54 24.02
N PRO A 77 9.65 28.25 24.68
CA PRO A 77 8.57 29.01 24.02
C PRO A 77 9.03 30.10 23.05
N GLU A 78 10.27 30.57 23.17
CA GLU A 78 10.92 31.51 22.25
C GLU A 78 11.37 30.85 20.93
N LYS A 79 11.41 29.51 20.89
CA LYS A 79 11.70 28.72 19.71
C LYS A 79 10.42 28.28 19.01
N THR A 80 10.56 28.09 17.71
CA THR A 80 9.45 27.78 16.83
C THR A 80 9.74 26.49 16.08
N ASP A 81 8.85 25.53 16.27
CA ASP A 81 8.82 24.27 15.54
C ASP A 81 7.80 24.36 14.40
N THR A 82 7.83 23.39 13.49
CA THR A 82 6.92 23.35 12.35
C THR A 82 6.37 21.94 12.13
N ILE A 83 5.06 21.83 11.98
CA ILE A 83 4.38 20.61 11.57
C ILE A 83 4.19 20.67 10.05
N TYR A 84 4.67 19.64 9.36
CA TYR A 84 4.47 19.43 7.94
C TYR A 84 3.41 18.35 7.74
N GLN A 85 2.31 18.70 7.08
CA GLN A 85 1.23 17.78 6.73
C GLN A 85 1.27 17.54 5.21
N PHE A 86 1.56 16.30 4.83
CA PHE A 86 1.48 15.81 3.46
C PHE A 86 0.15 15.10 3.25
N ALA A 87 -0.73 15.66 2.44
CA ALA A 87 -2.06 15.12 2.18
C ALA A 87 -2.20 14.67 0.73
N TYR A 88 -2.56 13.41 0.52
CA TYR A 88 -2.83 12.82 -0.79
C TYR A 88 -4.10 11.98 -0.74
N LYS A 89 -5.20 12.51 -1.31
CA LYS A 89 -6.54 11.91 -1.25
C LYS A 89 -6.94 11.58 0.20
N HIS A 90 -7.03 10.30 0.55
CA HIS A 90 -7.38 9.81 1.88
C HIS A 90 -6.15 9.40 2.72
N SER A 91 -4.95 9.60 2.18
CA SER A 91 -3.69 9.38 2.89
C SER A 91 -3.12 10.70 3.42
N GLU A 92 -2.46 10.61 4.55
CA GLU A 92 -1.81 11.71 5.25
C GLU A 92 -0.51 11.24 5.92
N VAL A 93 0.52 12.06 5.85
CA VAL A 93 1.77 11.89 6.61
C VAL A 93 2.07 13.21 7.33
N ILE A 94 2.33 13.13 8.64
CA ILE A 94 2.64 14.28 9.48
C ILE A 94 4.07 14.16 10.01
N ILE A 95 4.89 15.14 9.66
CA ILE A 95 6.28 15.27 10.11
C ILE A 95 6.41 16.46 11.06
N TYR A 96 6.99 16.24 12.22
CA TYR A 96 7.41 17.29 13.14
C TYR A 96 8.82 17.73 12.83
N LYS A 97 9.02 19.02 12.59
CA LYS A 97 10.34 19.63 12.46
C LYS A 97 10.61 20.53 13.66
N THR A 98 11.59 20.13 14.46
CA THR A 98 12.08 20.95 15.57
C THR A 98 12.85 22.17 15.06
N TYR A 99 12.97 23.20 15.88
CA TYR A 99 13.86 24.34 15.67
C TYR A 99 15.30 23.92 15.40
N PHE A 100 15.76 22.83 16.01
CA PHE A 100 17.09 22.23 15.80
C PHE A 100 17.21 21.41 14.51
N ASN A 101 16.25 21.52 13.58
CA ASN A 101 16.19 20.80 12.30
C ASN A 101 16.09 19.27 12.38
N ARG A 102 15.76 18.71 13.55
CA ARG A 102 15.35 17.29 13.63
C ARG A 102 13.95 17.12 13.03
N GLU A 103 13.81 16.16 12.13
CA GLU A 103 12.57 15.82 11.42
C GLU A 103 12.12 14.42 11.84
N ILE A 104 10.85 14.29 12.24
CA ILE A 104 10.32 13.10 12.94
C ILE A 104 8.92 12.78 12.44
N LEU A 105 8.67 11.52 12.10
CA LEU A 105 7.34 11.02 11.75
C LEU A 105 6.48 10.87 13.00
N ILE A 106 5.48 11.74 13.16
CA ILE A 106 4.65 11.76 14.38
C ILE A 106 3.28 11.12 14.21
N ALA A 107 2.68 11.18 13.02
CA ALA A 107 1.37 10.58 12.79
C ALA A 107 1.05 10.46 11.30
N GLY A 108 0.05 9.66 10.97
CA GLY A 108 -0.52 9.64 9.63
C GLY A 108 -1.45 8.47 9.38
N THR A 109 -1.97 8.46 8.16
CA THR A 109 -2.85 7.44 7.62
C THR A 109 -2.45 7.10 6.20
N VAL A 110 -2.35 5.82 5.85
CA VAL A 110 -2.19 5.36 4.46
C VAL A 110 -3.49 4.66 4.07
N ALA A 111 -4.23 5.25 3.12
CA ALA A 111 -5.53 4.73 2.65
C ALA A 111 -5.72 4.80 1.13
N ASP A 112 -4.67 5.14 0.37
CA ASP A 112 -4.64 5.09 -1.09
C ASP A 112 -3.46 4.22 -1.56
N SER A 113 -3.71 3.33 -2.51
CA SER A 113 -2.73 2.33 -2.98
C SER A 113 -1.55 2.93 -3.73
N LYS A 114 -1.56 4.22 -4.08
CA LYS A 114 -0.39 4.91 -4.64
C LYS A 114 0.61 5.39 -3.58
N VAL A 115 0.22 5.40 -2.31
CA VAL A 115 1.15 5.68 -1.21
C VAL A 115 1.75 4.35 -0.78
N GLU A 116 3.02 4.15 -1.12
CA GLU A 116 3.75 2.93 -0.80
C GLU A 116 4.54 3.09 0.49
N MET A 117 4.55 2.03 1.28
CA MET A 117 5.37 1.85 2.47
C MET A 117 6.57 0.94 2.13
N MET A 118 7.37 0.60 3.13
CA MET A 118 8.54 -0.28 2.99
C MET A 118 8.20 -1.54 2.18
N ASN A 119 9.15 -1.94 1.33
CA ASN A 119 9.03 -3.08 0.42
C ASN A 119 7.87 -3.02 -0.59
N GLY A 120 7.25 -1.86 -0.81
CA GLY A 120 6.11 -1.72 -1.73
C GLY A 120 4.78 -2.15 -1.11
N LEU A 121 4.74 -2.30 0.23
CA LEU A 121 3.51 -2.52 0.98
C LEU A 121 2.56 -1.35 0.72
N LYS A 122 1.34 -1.66 0.30
CA LYS A 122 0.28 -0.69 0.04
C LYS A 122 -1.07 -1.25 0.46
N VAL A 123 -2.05 -0.36 0.65
CA VAL A 123 -3.43 -0.81 0.87
C VAL A 123 -3.96 -1.56 -0.35
N GLY A 124 -4.90 -2.49 -0.11
CA GLY A 124 -5.49 -3.38 -1.10
C GLY A 124 -4.94 -4.81 -1.08
N ILE A 125 -3.79 -5.04 -0.44
CA ILE A 125 -3.22 -6.38 -0.26
C ILE A 125 -4.03 -7.22 0.72
N THR A 126 -3.93 -8.54 0.62
CA THR A 126 -4.53 -9.47 1.60
C THR A 126 -3.74 -9.50 2.90
N ARG A 127 -4.34 -10.05 3.95
CA ARG A 127 -3.64 -10.29 5.22
C ARG A 127 -2.45 -11.22 5.07
N ASP A 128 -2.60 -12.30 4.29
CA ASP A 128 -1.49 -13.22 4.02
C ASP A 128 -0.33 -12.53 3.29
N GLN A 129 -0.63 -11.63 2.34
CA GLN A 129 0.40 -10.81 1.71
C GLN A 129 1.08 -9.89 2.72
N LEU A 130 0.36 -9.29 3.67
CA LEU A 130 1.00 -8.48 4.73
C LEU A 130 2.04 -9.29 5.52
N TYR A 131 1.72 -10.54 5.87
CA TYR A 131 2.64 -11.43 6.58
C TYR A 131 3.86 -11.87 5.74
N GLN A 132 3.80 -11.71 4.41
CA GLN A 132 4.95 -11.87 3.52
C GLN A 132 5.83 -10.61 3.45
N PHE A 133 5.31 -9.43 3.80
CA PHE A 133 6.11 -8.20 3.87
C PHE A 133 6.79 -8.03 5.23
N ILE A 134 6.07 -8.32 6.31
CA ILE A 134 6.53 -8.12 7.69
C ILE A 134 6.55 -9.48 8.38
N LYS A 135 7.74 -9.95 8.76
CA LYS A 135 7.92 -11.16 9.57
C LYS A 135 7.85 -10.84 11.06
N ASP A 136 7.76 -11.89 11.87
CA ASP A 136 7.78 -11.84 13.34
C ASP A 136 6.56 -11.11 13.96
N VAL A 137 5.49 -10.95 13.18
CA VAL A 137 4.18 -10.49 13.64
C VAL A 137 3.28 -11.67 13.98
N LYS A 138 2.61 -11.60 15.14
CA LYS A 138 1.63 -12.59 15.54
C LYS A 138 0.43 -12.55 14.58
N LYS A 139 0.17 -13.67 13.92
CA LYS A 139 -1.01 -13.81 13.05
C LYS A 139 -2.29 -13.67 13.87
N THR A 140 -3.26 -12.97 13.33
CA THR A 140 -4.54 -12.70 13.98
C THR A 140 -5.65 -12.62 12.94
N GLY A 141 -6.84 -13.12 13.28
CA GLY A 141 -8.06 -12.96 12.48
C GLY A 141 -8.82 -11.66 12.76
N ALA A 142 -8.36 -10.84 13.71
CA ALA A 142 -9.00 -9.58 14.06
C ALA A 142 -8.97 -8.57 12.90
N ASP A 143 -9.95 -7.66 12.86
CA ASP A 143 -10.04 -6.59 11.85
C ASP A 143 -8.87 -5.60 11.94
N THR A 144 -8.10 -5.61 13.02
CA THR A 144 -6.90 -4.79 13.18
C THR A 144 -5.72 -5.64 13.63
N LEU A 145 -4.59 -5.49 12.96
CA LEU A 145 -3.28 -5.92 13.45
C LEU A 145 -2.53 -4.70 13.97
N LYS A 146 -2.12 -4.72 15.23
CA LYS A 146 -1.26 -3.70 15.83
C LYS A 146 0.17 -4.21 15.89
N ILE A 147 1.13 -3.36 15.50
CA ILE A 147 2.55 -3.51 15.80
C ILE A 147 3.04 -2.25 16.50
N SER A 148 3.94 -2.39 17.45
CA SER A 148 4.50 -1.27 18.19
C SER A 148 5.91 -1.55 18.65
N THR A 149 6.66 -0.49 18.94
CA THR A 149 7.93 -0.62 19.67
C THR A 149 7.68 -1.15 21.09
N PRO A 150 8.67 -1.78 21.73
CA PRO A 150 8.50 -2.35 23.08
C PRO A 150 8.01 -1.35 24.14
N ASP A 151 8.43 -0.10 24.01
CA ASP A 151 8.06 1.05 24.86
C ASP A 151 6.74 1.73 24.44
N ASN A 152 6.06 1.24 23.41
CA ASN A 152 4.87 1.83 22.79
C ASN A 152 5.02 3.27 22.29
N THR A 153 6.25 3.77 22.11
CA THR A 153 6.47 5.11 21.55
C THR A 153 6.14 5.18 20.08
N ARG A 154 6.10 4.06 19.35
CA ARG A 154 5.66 4.02 17.95
C ARG A 154 4.66 2.91 17.71
N ASN A 155 3.54 3.24 17.08
CA ASN A 155 2.42 2.32 16.89
C ASN A 155 1.93 2.38 15.44
N PHE A 156 1.67 1.20 14.86
CA PHE A 156 1.05 1.02 13.55
C PHE A 156 -0.14 0.06 13.67
N ASN A 157 -1.29 0.50 13.18
CA ASN A 157 -2.52 -0.27 13.14
C ASN A 157 -2.89 -0.53 11.67
N PHE A 158 -2.83 -1.80 11.27
CA PHE A 158 -3.26 -2.28 9.95
C PHE A 158 -4.72 -2.72 10.03
N ILE A 159 -5.61 -2.02 9.33
CA ILE A 159 -7.05 -2.20 9.40
C ILE A 159 -7.55 -2.93 8.16
N PHE A 160 -8.20 -4.07 8.39
CA PHE A 160 -8.70 -4.98 7.36
C PHE A 160 -10.22 -4.88 7.22
N LYS A 161 -10.71 -5.12 6.00
CA LYS A 161 -12.12 -5.35 5.71
C LYS A 161 -12.22 -6.46 4.68
N LYS A 162 -12.96 -7.52 4.98
CA LYS A 162 -13.05 -8.73 4.14
C LYS A 162 -11.66 -9.24 3.74
N ASP A 163 -10.78 -9.33 4.75
CA ASP A 163 -9.38 -9.77 4.64
C ASP A 163 -8.44 -8.92 3.74
N LYS A 164 -8.90 -7.76 3.28
CA LYS A 164 -8.05 -6.79 2.55
C LYS A 164 -7.65 -5.64 3.45
N LEU A 165 -6.37 -5.27 3.40
CA LEU A 165 -5.85 -4.08 4.07
C LEU A 165 -6.47 -2.84 3.45
N THR A 166 -7.23 -2.07 4.23
CA THR A 166 -7.91 -0.86 3.74
C THR A 166 -7.24 0.42 4.20
N LYS A 167 -6.59 0.37 5.35
CA LYS A 167 -5.98 1.54 5.98
C LYS A 167 -4.84 1.11 6.90
N VAL A 168 -3.78 1.90 6.93
CA VAL A 168 -2.76 1.85 7.97
C VAL A 168 -2.80 3.16 8.72
N MET A 169 -2.94 3.13 10.04
CA MET A 169 -2.84 4.31 10.90
C MET A 169 -1.61 4.21 11.74
N PHE A 170 -0.88 5.31 11.92
CA PHE A 170 0.31 5.31 12.76
C PHE A 170 0.46 6.58 13.57
N THR A 171 1.12 6.42 14.71
CA THR A 171 1.44 7.48 15.65
C THR A 171 2.79 7.19 16.29
N SER A 172 3.54 8.25 16.55
CA SER A 172 4.77 8.21 17.32
C SER A 172 4.70 9.26 18.42
N TYR A 173 5.13 8.90 19.62
CA TYR A 173 5.33 9.81 20.72
C TYR A 173 6.59 10.63 20.46
N PHE A 174 6.48 11.95 20.63
CA PHE A 174 7.58 12.87 20.61
C PHE A 174 7.40 13.86 21.76
N ASP A 175 8.39 13.92 22.64
CA ASP A 175 8.51 14.84 23.78
C ASP A 175 9.70 15.76 23.57
#